data_AF-A0A4R8BDL2-F1
#
_entry.id   AF-A0A4R8BDL2-F1
#
_cell.length_a   1.000
_cell.length_b   1.000
_cell.length_c   1.000
_cell.angle_alpha   90.00
_cell.angle_beta   90.00
_cell.angle_gamma   90.00
#
_symmetry.space_group_name_H-M   'P 1'
#
loop_
_entity.id
_entity.type
_entity.pdbx_description
1 polymer ?
#
loop_
_entity_poly.entity_id
_entity_poly.type
_entity_poly.pdbx_seq_one_letter_code
_entity_poly.pdbx_strand_id
1 'polypeptide(L)'
;MKKFNNVIERYTEYGISEVNIEYAIQEVLDGTKREYIVQSLTADYRGMTFGQATALLNDLYLAGGGEFKRQNRKGYFWAFFFLLVSFICSYFTYHVWTESGIISLKIIAGAVLCFIAGIGSLIAVLFGFYREEHEPF
;
A
#
# COMPACT_ATOMS: atom_id res chain seq x y z
N MET A 1 17.87 1.06 -3.16
CA MET A 1 19.30 0.95 -2.84
C MET A 1 19.88 2.30 -2.45
N LYS A 2 20.22 3.23 -3.36
CA LYS A 2 20.89 4.52 -3.02
C LYS A 2 20.27 5.32 -1.86
N LYS A 3 18.94 5.31 -1.71
CA LYS A 3 18.21 6.00 -0.62
C LYS A 3 18.51 5.44 0.78
N PHE A 4 18.92 4.17 0.87
CA PHE A 4 19.16 3.46 2.12
C PHE A 4 20.64 3.38 2.49
N ASN A 5 21.56 3.84 1.64
CA ASN A 5 23.00 3.73 1.87
C ASN A 5 23.43 4.36 3.20
N ASN A 6 22.89 5.53 3.53
CA ASN A 6 23.17 6.20 4.80
C ASN A 6 22.68 5.41 6.02
N VAL A 7 21.58 4.66 5.87
CA VAL A 7 21.05 3.79 6.93
C VAL A 7 21.92 2.54 7.06
N ILE A 8 22.32 1.94 5.93
CA ILE A 8 23.21 0.77 5.91
C ILE A 8 24.52 1.12 6.63
N GLU A 9 25.21 2.18 6.19
CA GLU A 9 26.50 2.60 6.75
C GLU A 9 26.41 2.85 8.27
N ARG A 10 25.40 3.59 8.71
CA ARG A 10 25.17 3.90 10.13
C ARG A 10 24.97 2.64 10.99
N TYR A 11 24.15 1.69 10.54
CA TYR A 11 23.85 0.50 11.36
C TYR A 11 24.93 -0.58 11.26
N THR A 12 25.69 -0.63 10.17
CA THR A 12 26.90 -1.45 10.07
C THR A 12 27.97 -0.96 11.05
N GLU A 13 28.14 0.37 11.22
CA GLU A 13 29.03 0.95 12.25
C GLU A 13 28.60 0.61 13.68
N TYR A 14 27.30 0.46 13.94
CA TYR A 14 26.77 -0.02 15.22
C TYR A 14 26.92 -1.53 15.44
N GLY A 15 27.56 -2.25 14.52
CA GLY A 15 27.82 -3.68 14.63
C GLY A 15 26.64 -4.57 14.23
N ILE A 16 25.64 -4.03 13.53
CA ILE A 16 24.55 -4.84 12.99
C ILE A 16 25.01 -5.49 11.68
N SER A 17 24.76 -6.79 11.53
CA SER A 17 25.09 -7.51 10.31
C SER A 17 24.38 -6.92 9.08
N GLU A 18 25.13 -6.69 8.00
CA GLU A 18 24.59 -6.21 6.72
C GLU A 18 23.46 -7.11 6.20
N VAL A 19 23.54 -8.43 6.41
CA VAL A 19 22.51 -9.39 6.00
C VAL A 19 21.16 -9.08 6.67
N ASN A 20 21.18 -8.65 7.93
CA ASN A 20 19.96 -8.27 8.64
C ASN A 20 19.38 -6.96 8.10
N ILE A 21 20.24 -6.02 7.72
CA ILE A 21 19.85 -4.73 7.14
C ILE A 21 19.27 -4.93 5.74
N GLU A 22 19.91 -5.74 4.90
CA GLU A 22 19.44 -6.07 3.55
C GLU A 22 18.08 -6.77 3.61
N TYR A 23 17.92 -7.75 4.50
CA TYR A 23 16.62 -8.36 4.75
C TYR A 23 15.57 -7.33 5.15
N ALA A 24 15.88 -6.45 6.11
CA ALA A 24 14.94 -5.44 6.56
C ALA A 24 14.53 -4.49 5.42
N ILE A 25 15.48 -4.08 4.57
CA ILE A 25 15.22 -3.27 3.38
C ILE A 25 14.29 -4.01 2.43
N GLN A 26 14.58 -5.28 2.13
CA GLN A 26 13.78 -6.08 1.20
C GLN A 26 12.35 -6.25 1.71
N GLU A 27 12.18 -6.63 2.97
CA GLU A 27 10.86 -6.82 3.59
C GLU A 27 10.05 -5.52 3.68
N VAL A 28 10.72 -4.39 3.94
CA VAL A 28 10.09 -3.06 3.92
C VAL A 28 9.62 -2.71 2.50
N LEU A 29 10.43 -2.99 1.47
CA LEU A 29 10.06 -2.77 0.07
C LEU A 29 8.93 -3.68 -0.41
N ASP A 30 8.90 -4.92 0.09
CA ASP A 30 7.86 -5.91 -0.19
C ASP A 30 6.57 -5.64 0.60
N GLY A 31 6.62 -4.69 1.55
CA GLY A 31 5.47 -4.27 2.34
C GLY A 31 5.02 -5.33 3.34
N THR A 32 5.95 -6.10 3.89
CA THR A 32 5.70 -7.00 5.01
C THR A 32 5.32 -6.19 6.25
N LYS A 33 4.43 -6.75 7.09
CA LYS A 33 4.01 -6.07 8.32
C LYS A 33 5.21 -5.89 9.24
N ARG A 34 5.30 -4.71 9.86
CA ARG A 34 6.37 -4.34 10.79
C ARG A 34 6.62 -5.40 11.85
N GLU A 35 5.55 -5.91 12.46
CA GLU A 35 5.58 -6.97 13.48
C GLU A 35 6.38 -8.20 13.02
N TYR A 36 6.13 -8.69 11.81
CA TYR A 36 6.82 -9.86 11.26
C TYR A 36 8.29 -9.58 10.97
N ILE A 37 8.61 -8.35 10.54
CA ILE A 37 10.00 -7.96 10.31
C ILE A 37 10.74 -7.88 11.64
N VAL A 38 10.16 -7.23 12.66
CA VAL A 38 10.74 -7.16 14.00
C VAL A 38 10.92 -8.56 14.57
N GLN A 39 9.88 -9.39 14.56
CA GLN A 39 9.93 -10.77 15.06
C GLN A 39 11.05 -11.59 14.41
N SER A 40 11.23 -11.44 13.09
CA SER A 40 12.28 -12.12 12.34
C SER A 40 13.68 -11.58 12.71
N LEU A 41 13.83 -10.26 12.82
CA LEU A 41 15.09 -9.61 13.20
C LEU A 41 15.51 -9.92 14.64
N THR A 42 14.54 -10.06 15.55
CA THR A 42 14.78 -10.42 16.96
C THR A 42 14.88 -11.92 17.19
N ALA A 43 14.77 -12.75 16.14
CA ALA A 43 14.93 -14.19 16.29
C ALA A 43 16.36 -14.53 16.75
N ASP A 44 16.49 -15.58 17.56
CA ASP A 44 17.73 -15.94 18.26
C ASP A 44 18.96 -16.04 17.32
N TYR A 45 18.76 -16.46 16.08
CA TYR A 45 19.83 -16.62 15.09
C TYR A 45 20.31 -15.29 14.46
N ARG A 46 19.54 -14.20 14.59
CA ARG A 46 19.88 -12.88 14.04
C ARG A 46 20.46 -11.93 15.07
N GLY A 47 20.22 -12.20 16.36
CA GLY A 47 20.91 -11.55 17.48
C GLY A 47 20.61 -10.06 17.66
N MET A 48 19.56 -9.51 17.05
CA MET A 48 19.17 -8.12 17.26
C MET A 48 18.20 -7.99 18.44
N THR A 49 18.37 -6.93 19.23
CA THR A 49 17.39 -6.57 20.26
C THR A 49 16.14 -5.95 19.63
N PHE A 50 15.00 -6.04 20.32
CA PHE A 50 13.75 -5.40 19.89
C PHE A 50 13.93 -3.89 19.64
N GLY A 51 14.70 -3.21 20.51
CA GLY A 51 15.03 -1.79 20.34
C GLY A 51 15.81 -1.50 19.06
N GLN A 52 16.84 -2.30 18.77
CA GLN A 52 17.64 -2.16 17.55
C GLN A 52 16.82 -2.43 16.29
N ALA A 53 16.01 -3.50 16.27
CA ALA A 53 15.14 -3.83 15.14
C ALA A 53 14.11 -2.73 14.89
N THR A 54 13.51 -2.19 15.95
CA THR A 54 12.52 -1.10 15.87
C THR A 54 13.14 0.19 15.37
N ALA A 55 14.34 0.55 15.85
CA ALA A 55 15.08 1.74 15.42
C ALA A 55 15.51 1.65 13.95
N LEU A 56 16.09 0.52 13.55
CA LEU A 56 16.47 0.26 12.16
C LEU A 56 15.26 0.41 11.23
N LEU A 57 14.13 -0.19 11.60
CA LEU A 57 12.92 -0.08 10.80
C LEU A 57 12.43 1.36 10.73
N ASN A 58 12.40 2.11 11.83
CA ASN A 58 12.01 3.54 11.80
C ASN A 58 12.87 4.35 10.84
N ASP A 59 14.19 4.17 10.87
CA ASP A 59 15.11 4.88 9.98
C ASP A 59 14.94 4.46 8.51
N LEU A 60 14.70 3.17 8.26
CA LEU A 60 14.36 2.66 6.93
C LEU A 60 13.02 3.24 6.43
N TYR A 61 12.02 3.38 7.29
CA TYR A 61 10.74 4.00 6.95
C TYR A 61 10.90 5.48 6.62
N LEU A 62 11.66 6.22 7.42
CA LEU A 62 11.96 7.63 7.17
C LEU A 62 12.71 7.81 5.84
N ALA A 63 13.72 6.97 5.58
CA ALA A 63 14.48 6.98 4.32
C ALA A 63 13.63 6.56 3.11
N GLY A 64 12.66 5.66 3.32
CA GLY A 64 11.74 5.16 2.30
C GLY A 64 10.61 6.13 1.93
N GLY A 65 10.41 7.21 2.71
CA GLY A 65 9.32 8.17 2.52
C GLY A 65 8.01 7.80 3.23
N GLY A 66 8.06 6.88 4.20
CA GLY A 66 6.93 6.56 5.07
C GLY A 66 5.76 5.80 4.43
N GLU A 67 5.80 5.50 3.13
CA GLU A 67 4.72 4.81 2.42
C GLU A 67 4.93 3.30 2.36
N PHE A 68 4.14 2.56 3.14
CA PHE A 68 3.96 1.13 2.88
C PHE A 68 3.15 0.99 1.59
N LYS A 69 3.76 0.43 0.53
CA LYS A 69 3.05 0.02 -0.70
C LYS A 69 1.78 -0.82 -0.43
N ARG A 70 1.71 -1.48 0.73
CA ARG A 70 0.61 -2.38 1.12
C ARG A 70 -0.47 -1.75 2.00
N GLN A 71 -0.26 -0.57 2.59
CA GLN A 71 -1.21 0.02 3.54
C GLN A 71 -2.54 0.40 2.89
N ASN A 72 -2.54 0.77 1.61
CA ASN A 72 -3.73 1.27 0.92
C ASN A 72 -4.38 0.22 0.00
N ARG A 73 -4.01 -1.06 0.11
CA ARG A 73 -4.40 -2.11 -0.84
C ARG A 73 -5.91 -2.25 -0.99
N LYS A 74 -6.65 -2.17 0.12
CA LYS A 74 -8.12 -2.22 0.14
C LYS A 74 -8.71 -1.03 -0.61
N GLY A 75 -8.18 0.17 -0.39
CA GLY A 75 -8.66 1.37 -1.07
C GLY A 75 -8.41 1.32 -2.58
N TYR A 76 -7.22 0.86 -3.02
CA TYR A 76 -6.94 0.66 -4.45
C TYR A 76 -7.85 -0.41 -5.07
N PHE A 77 -8.15 -1.48 -4.35
CA PHE A 77 -9.06 -2.52 -4.81
C PHE A 77 -10.48 -1.99 -5.02
N TRP A 78 -11.03 -1.25 -4.04
CA TRP A 78 -12.37 -0.66 -4.15
C TRP A 78 -12.44 0.37 -5.28
N ALA A 79 -11.44 1.26 -5.37
CA ALA A 79 -11.31 2.21 -6.47
C ALA A 79 -11.35 1.50 -7.83
N PHE A 80 -10.53 0.46 -8.01
CA PHE A 80 -10.49 -0.32 -9.25
C PHE A 80 -11.83 -1.01 -9.54
N PHE A 81 -12.43 -1.65 -8.54
CA PHE A 81 -13.71 -2.35 -8.67
C PHE A 81 -14.82 -1.42 -9.16
N PHE A 82 -14.99 -0.26 -8.50
CA PHE A 82 -16.03 0.70 -8.87
C PHE A 82 -15.80 1.32 -10.25
N LEU A 83 -14.55 1.61 -10.61
CA LEU A 83 -14.21 2.09 -11.96
C LEU A 83 -14.50 1.03 -13.03
N LEU A 84 -14.13 -0.23 -12.78
CA LEU A 84 -14.40 -1.32 -13.70
C LEU A 84 -15.90 -1.51 -13.95
N VAL A 85 -16.70 -1.53 -12.88
CA VAL A 85 -18.17 -1.62 -12.98
C VAL A 85 -18.72 -0.42 -13.76
N SER A 86 -18.22 0.79 -13.50
CA SER A 86 -18.61 1.98 -14.25
C SER A 86 -18.30 1.88 -15.74
N PHE A 87 -17.12 1.37 -16.11
CA PHE A 87 -16.74 1.15 -17.51
C PHE A 87 -17.63 0.11 -18.20
N ILE A 88 -17.92 -1.01 -17.54
CA ILE A 88 -18.82 -2.05 -18.08
C ILE A 88 -20.22 -1.48 -18.30
N CYS A 89 -20.78 -0.77 -17.31
CA CYS A 89 -22.09 -0.14 -17.43
C CYS A 89 -22.12 0.93 -18.53
N SER A 90 -21.05 1.72 -18.66
CA SER A 90 -20.94 2.74 -19.71
C SER A 90 -20.86 2.12 -21.10
N TYR A 91 -20.07 1.05 -21.26
CA TYR A 91 -19.99 0.29 -22.51
C TYR A 91 -21.33 -0.34 -22.90
N PHE A 92 -22.02 -0.97 -21.94
CA PHE A 92 -23.35 -1.53 -22.16
C PHE A 92 -24.37 -0.46 -22.56
N THR A 93 -24.32 0.69 -21.88
CA THR A 93 -25.19 1.84 -22.19
C THR A 93 -24.96 2.35 -23.61
N TYR A 94 -23.71 2.44 -24.04
CA TYR A 94 -23.35 2.84 -25.40
C TYR A 94 -23.89 1.86 -26.45
N HIS A 95 -23.77 0.55 -26.22
CA HIS A 95 -24.33 -0.47 -27.13
C HIS A 95 -25.87 -0.39 -27.21
N VAL A 96 -26.54 -0.31 -26.07
CA VAL A 96 -28.02 -0.20 -26.04
C VAL A 96 -28.48 1.07 -26.76
N TRP A 97 -27.79 2.19 -26.57
CA TRP A 97 -28.11 3.45 -27.24
C TRP A 97 -28.00 3.34 -28.77
N THR A 98 -26.93 2.70 -29.26
CA THR A 98 -26.68 2.57 -30.71
C THR A 98 -27.64 1.60 -31.41
N GLU A 99 -28.03 0.51 -30.75
CA GLU A 99 -28.90 -0.52 -31.35
C GLU A 99 -30.40 -0.24 -31.17
N SER A 100 -30.80 0.30 -30.02
CA SER A 100 -32.22 0.38 -29.64
C SER A 100 -32.71 1.79 -29.28
N GLY A 101 -31.80 2.77 -29.13
CA GLY A 101 -32.14 4.18 -28.90
C GLY A 101 -32.80 4.51 -27.55
N ILE A 102 -33.31 3.51 -26.82
CA ILE A 102 -33.99 3.66 -25.54
C ILE A 102 -33.03 3.25 -24.42
N ILE A 103 -32.54 4.23 -23.67
CA ILE A 103 -31.67 4.00 -22.51
C ILE A 103 -32.47 4.15 -21.21
N SER A 104 -32.31 3.19 -20.30
CA SER A 104 -32.85 3.34 -18.95
C SER A 104 -32.00 4.30 -18.13
N LEU A 105 -32.63 5.39 -17.65
CA LEU A 105 -32.00 6.38 -16.76
C LEU A 105 -31.34 5.73 -15.53
N LYS A 106 -31.89 4.60 -15.04
CA LYS A 106 -31.35 3.85 -13.89
C LYS A 106 -29.95 3.30 -14.16
N ILE A 107 -29.69 2.85 -15.39
CA ILE A 107 -28.38 2.30 -15.78
C ILE A 107 -27.35 3.42 -15.87
N ILE A 108 -27.72 4.56 -16.47
CA ILE A 108 -26.86 5.76 -16.54
C ILE A 108 -26.54 6.24 -15.12
N ALA A 109 -27.56 6.40 -14.26
CA ALA A 109 -27.38 6.84 -12.88
C ALA A 109 -26.46 5.88 -12.10
N GLY A 110 -26.62 4.57 -12.28
CA GLY A 110 -25.75 3.57 -11.67
C GLY A 110 -24.30 3.66 -12.13
N ALA A 111 -24.06 3.86 -13.44
CA ALA A 111 -22.72 4.02 -14.00
C ALA A 111 -22.00 5.27 -13.46
N VAL A 112 -22.73 6.40 -13.37
CA VAL A 112 -22.22 7.66 -12.84
C VAL A 112 -21.92 7.54 -11.34
N LEU A 113 -22.80 6.93 -10.55
CA LEU A 113 -22.56 6.71 -9.13
C LEU A 113 -21.33 5.82 -8.88
N CYS A 114 -21.16 4.75 -9.64
CA CYS A 114 -19.98 3.89 -9.55
C CYS A 114 -18.70 4.65 -9.96
N PHE A 115 -18.78 5.53 -10.97
CA PHE A 115 -17.65 6.37 -11.36
C PHE A 115 -17.21 7.31 -10.24
N ILE A 116 -18.18 8.03 -9.64
CA ILE A 116 -17.95 8.94 -8.53
C ILE A 116 -17.40 8.18 -7.32
N ALA A 117 -17.95 7.00 -7.00
CA ALA A 117 -17.46 6.16 -5.93
C ALA A 117 -16.01 5.70 -6.19
N GLY A 118 -15.68 5.29 -7.41
CA GLY A 118 -14.33 4.87 -7.78
C GLY A 118 -13.30 5.99 -7.67
N ILE A 119 -13.62 7.18 -8.19
CA ILE A 119 -12.76 8.37 -8.03
C ILE A 119 -12.68 8.78 -6.56
N GLY A 120 -13.79 8.79 -5.84
CA GLY A 120 -13.84 9.11 -4.42
C GLY A 120 -12.94 8.18 -3.60
N SER A 121 -12.94 6.88 -3.90
CA SER A 121 -12.04 5.91 -3.28
C SER A 121 -10.57 6.17 -3.63
N LEU A 122 -10.22 6.55 -4.86
CA LEU A 122 -8.85 6.94 -5.20
C LEU A 122 -8.39 8.17 -4.41
N ILE A 123 -9.24 9.18 -4.32
CA ILE A 123 -8.96 10.40 -3.55
C ILE A 123 -8.79 10.04 -2.07
N ALA A 124 -9.68 9.22 -1.51
CA ALA A 124 -9.57 8.75 -0.13
C ALA A 124 -8.29 7.94 0.13
N VAL A 125 -7.81 7.17 -0.86
CA VAL A 125 -6.50 6.51 -0.79
C VAL A 125 -5.35 7.51 -0.73
N LEU A 126 -5.38 8.56 -1.56
CA LEU A 126 -4.35 9.60 -1.58
C LEU A 126 -4.30 10.37 -0.24
N PHE A 127 -5.46 10.60 0.37
CA PHE A 127 -5.55 11.20 1.71
C PHE A 127 -5.27 10.22 2.85
N GLY A 128 -5.04 8.94 2.56
CA GLY A 128 -4.67 7.94 3.56
C GLY A 128 -5.83 7.40 4.41
N PHE A 129 -7.09 7.60 4.01
CA PHE A 129 -8.27 7.06 4.75
C PHE A 129 -8.33 5.53 4.79
N TYR A 130 -7.65 4.86 3.86
CA TYR A 130 -7.56 3.41 3.82
C TYR A 130 -6.28 2.86 4.45
N ARG A 131 -5.46 3.70 5.09
CA ARG A 131 -4.31 3.23 5.84
C ARG A 131 -4.81 2.30 6.92
N GLU A 132 -4.42 1.03 6.83
CA GLU A 132 -4.61 0.11 7.94
C GLU A 132 -3.80 0.67 9.12
N GLU A 133 -4.50 1.20 10.13
CA GLU A 133 -3.89 1.71 11.34
C GLU A 133 -3.09 0.58 11.97
N HIS A 134 -1.78 0.80 12.12
CA HIS A 134 -0.96 -0.05 12.95
C HIS A 134 -1.45 0.18 14.38
N GLU A 135 -2.07 -0.82 15.00
CA GLU A 135 -2.28 -0.78 16.44
C GLU A 135 -0.92 -0.55 17.12
N PRO A 136 -0.80 0.44 18.00
CA PRO A 136 0.46 0.72 18.68
C PRO A 136 0.68 -0.36 19.75
N PHE A 137 1.63 -1.27 19.51
CA PHE A 137 2.27 -2.07 20.55
C PHE A 137 3.79 -1.96 20.44
#